data_AF-A0AAU6IHR1-F1
#
_entry.id   AF-A0AAU6IHR1-F1
#
_cell.length_a   1.000
_cell.length_b   1.000
_cell.length_c   1.000
_cell.angle_alpha   90.00
_cell.angle_beta   90.00
_cell.angle_gamma   90.00
#
_symmetry.space_group_name_H-M   'P 1'
#
loop_
_entity.id
_entity.type
_entity.pdbx_description
1 polymer ?
#
loop_
_entity_poly.entity_id
_entity_poly.type
_entity_poly.pdbx_seq_one_letter_code
_entity_poly.pdbx_strand_id
1 'polypeptide(L)'
;MAVTQQLARIPEEYLAACRQSAAASSDRDPHWDPPAYDVLDLDWAPALLKRVGEVAGLEEVHLDALRRATDGDTALDLGFLNTHPHAIAPFGGAPTGLVGLR
;
A
#
# COMPACT_ATOMS: atom_id res chain seq x y z
N MET A 1 -9.81 10.12 -0.61
CA MET A 1 -10.06 8.73 -0.19
C MET A 1 -9.11 8.43 0.94
N ALA A 2 -9.61 7.93 2.07
CA ALA A 2 -8.75 7.48 3.15
C ALA A 2 -8.09 6.17 2.71
N VAL A 3 -6.76 6.16 2.62
CA VAL A 3 -6.00 4.93 2.45
C VAL A 3 -5.89 4.33 3.84
N THR A 4 -6.79 3.40 4.17
CA THR A 4 -6.63 2.58 5.37
C THR A 4 -5.52 1.58 5.11
N GLN A 5 -4.65 1.38 6.09
CA GLN A 5 -3.53 0.46 5.93
C GLN A 5 -3.77 -0.80 6.78
N GLN A 6 -3.69 -1.97 6.15
CA GLN A 6 -3.91 -3.25 6.82
C GLN A 6 -2.66 -4.12 6.71
N LEU A 7 -2.36 -4.87 7.77
CA LEU A 7 -1.35 -5.92 7.78
C LEU A 7 -2.06 -7.25 7.91
N ALA A 8 -1.75 -8.22 7.05
CA ALA A 8 -2.31 -9.56 7.14
C ALA A 8 -1.22 -10.60 7.34
N ARG A 9 -1.45 -11.53 8.26
CA ARG A 9 -0.63 -12.74 8.36
C ARG A 9 -1.16 -13.76 7.37
N ILE A 10 -0.36 -14.05 6.34
CA ILE A 10 -0.73 -14.99 5.29
C ILE A 10 0.39 -16.03 5.09
N PRO A 11 0.06 -17.24 4.64
CA PRO A 11 1.05 -18.21 4.25
C PRO A 11 1.62 -17.88 2.86
N GLU A 12 2.78 -18.44 2.53
CA GLU A 12 3.49 -18.14 1.28
C GLU A 12 2.69 -18.58 0.05
N GLU A 13 1.97 -19.70 0.12
CA GLU A 13 1.11 -20.19 -0.95
C GLU A 13 -0.03 -19.21 -1.28
N TYR A 14 -0.57 -18.51 -0.29
CA TYR A 14 -1.61 -17.51 -0.50
C TYR A 14 -1.05 -16.32 -1.29
N LEU A 15 0.13 -15.83 -0.89
CA LEU A 15 0.81 -14.75 -1.59
C LEU A 15 1.16 -15.14 -3.05
N ALA A 16 1.58 -16.38 -3.27
CA ALA A 16 1.85 -16.90 -4.61
C ALA A 16 0.56 -16.92 -5.47
N ALA A 17 -0.57 -17.37 -4.91
CA ALA A 17 -1.86 -17.37 -5.59
C ALA A 17 -2.35 -15.96 -5.94
N CYS A 18 -2.16 -14.98 -5.05
CA CYS A 18 -2.47 -13.59 -5.32
C CYS A 18 -1.65 -13.04 -6.49
N ARG A 19 -0.34 -13.29 -6.50
CA ARG A 19 0.56 -12.87 -7.60
C ARG A 19 0.15 -13.50 -8.93
N GLN A 20 -0.22 -14.78 -8.93
CA GLN A 20 -0.69 -15.48 -10.12
C GLN A 20 -2.01 -14.89 -10.63
N SER A 21 -2.96 -14.62 -9.74
CA SER A 21 -4.26 -14.02 -10.10
C SER A 21 -4.08 -12.62 -10.70
N ALA A 22 -3.27 -11.77 -10.07
CA ALA A 22 -2.98 -10.43 -10.59
C ALA A 22 -2.26 -10.45 -11.94
N ALA A 23 -1.41 -11.46 -12.20
CA ALA A 23 -0.75 -11.62 -13.49
C ALA A 23 -1.71 -12.10 -14.59
N ALA A 24 -2.74 -12.87 -14.24
CA ALA A 24 -3.71 -13.42 -15.18
C ALA A 24 -4.90 -12.48 -15.45
N SER A 25 -5.21 -11.57 -14.53
CA SER A 25 -6.36 -10.67 -14.65
C SER A 25 -6.05 -9.43 -15.50
N SER A 26 -7.01 -8.99 -16.32
CA SER A 26 -6.89 -7.78 -17.13
C SER A 26 -6.83 -6.49 -16.31
N ASP A 27 -7.42 -6.48 -15.13
CA ASP A 27 -7.38 -5.36 -14.17
C ASP A 27 -6.30 -5.54 -13.09
N ARG A 28 -5.55 -6.64 -13.14
CA ARG A 28 -4.56 -7.06 -12.15
C ARG A 28 -5.10 -7.29 -10.73
N ASP A 29 -6.35 -7.67 -10.59
CA ASP A 29 -6.92 -8.06 -9.29
C ASP A 29 -6.19 -9.28 -8.69
N PRO A 30 -5.57 -9.17 -7.50
CA PRO A 30 -4.95 -10.29 -6.81
C PRO A 30 -5.94 -11.23 -6.11
N HIS A 31 -7.25 -10.92 -6.10
CA HIS A 31 -8.25 -11.57 -5.25
C HIS A 31 -7.82 -11.59 -3.78
N TRP A 32 -7.35 -10.45 -3.29
CA TRP A 32 -6.93 -10.29 -1.89
C TRP A 32 -8.14 -10.32 -0.96
N ASP A 33 -8.25 -11.38 -0.18
CA ASP A 33 -9.29 -11.62 0.83
C ASP A 33 -8.74 -12.52 1.97
N PRO A 34 -7.80 -12.03 2.79
CA PRO A 34 -7.24 -12.80 3.90
C PRO A 34 -8.28 -13.00 5.01
N PRO A 35 -8.18 -14.07 5.82
CA PRO A 35 -9.11 -14.31 6.92
C PRO A 35 -9.11 -13.14 7.92
N ALA A 36 -10.30 -12.65 8.29
CA ALA A 36 -10.43 -11.46 9.14
C ALA A 36 -9.68 -11.54 10.48
N TYR A 37 -9.53 -12.74 11.05
CA TYR A 37 -8.79 -12.96 12.31
C TYR A 37 -7.27 -12.84 12.16
N ASP A 38 -6.75 -12.90 10.92
CA ASP A 38 -5.34 -12.72 10.57
C ASP A 38 -5.05 -11.31 10.05
N VAL A 39 -6.04 -10.41 10.04
CA VAL A 39 -5.90 -9.02 9.60
C VAL A 39 -5.83 -8.09 10.80
N LEU A 40 -4.81 -7.24 10.80
CA LEU A 40 -4.69 -6.08 11.67
C LEU A 40 -4.94 -4.82 10.86
N ASP A 41 -6.04 -4.14 11.13
CA ASP A 41 -6.32 -2.81 10.58
C ASP A 41 -5.60 -1.75 11.40
N LEU A 42 -4.76 -0.95 10.75
CA LEU A 42 -4.02 0.14 11.38
C LEU A 42 -4.78 1.47 11.31
N ASP A 43 -5.97 1.49 10.70
CA ASP A 43 -6.74 2.69 10.40
C ASP A 43 -5.82 3.77 9.79
N TRP A 44 -5.69 4.95 10.43
CA TRP A 44 -4.79 6.04 10.01
C TRP A 44 -3.52 6.14 10.86
N ALA A 45 -3.15 5.09 11.58
CA ALA A 45 -2.11 5.14 12.62
C ALA A 45 -0.80 4.36 12.37
N PRO A 46 -0.27 4.20 11.14
CA PRO A 46 1.01 3.52 10.95
C PRO A 46 2.18 4.24 11.66
N ALA A 47 2.09 5.55 11.84
CA ALA A 47 3.06 6.34 12.60
C ALA A 47 3.13 5.95 14.09
N LEU A 48 2.01 5.57 14.70
CA LEU A 48 1.97 5.14 16.10
C LEU A 48 2.65 3.80 16.29
N LEU A 49 2.50 2.88 15.33
CA LEU A 49 3.13 1.56 15.38
C LEU A 49 4.66 1.65 15.39
N LYS A 50 5.24 2.54 14.56
CA LYS A 50 6.68 2.83 14.56
C LYS A 50 7.14 3.40 15.90
N ARG A 51 6.38 4.37 16.42
CA ARG A 51 6.72 5.04 17.69
C ARG A 51 6.72 4.06 18.86
N VAL A 52 5.75 3.15 18.92
CA VAL A 52 5.71 2.10 19.93
C VAL A 52 6.93 1.19 19.82
N GLY A 53 7.33 0.80 18.60
CA GLY A 53 8.54 0.01 18.38
C GLY A 53 9.81 0.66 18.92
N GLU A 54 9.99 1.96 18.66
CA GLU A 54 11.11 2.75 19.18
C GLU A 54 11.12 2.78 20.72
N VAL A 55 9.98 3.06 21.33
CA VAL A 55 9.83 3.15 22.80
C VAL A 55 10.03 1.79 23.47
N ALA A 56 9.59 0.71 22.81
CA ALA A 56 9.79 -0.66 23.27
C ALA A 56 11.24 -1.17 23.10
N GLY A 57 12.10 -0.41 22.42
CA GLY A 57 13.49 -0.80 22.18
C GLY A 57 13.64 -1.93 21.16
N LEU A 58 12.77 -1.99 20.15
CA LEU A 58 12.96 -2.92 19.03
C LEU A 58 14.30 -2.64 18.34
N GLU A 59 14.98 -3.71 17.94
CA GLU A 59 16.20 -3.61 17.15
C GLU A 59 15.95 -2.88 15.82
N GLU A 60 16.98 -2.18 15.34
CA GLU A 60 16.89 -1.33 14.14
C GLU A 60 16.43 -2.11 12.90
N VAL A 61 16.84 -3.38 12.76
CA VAL A 61 16.40 -4.26 11.68
C VAL A 61 14.88 -4.45 11.65
N HIS A 62 14.23 -4.53 12.82
CA HIS A 62 12.78 -4.68 12.93
C HIS A 62 12.07 -3.36 12.68
N LEU A 63 12.64 -2.24 13.14
CA LEU A 63 12.11 -0.89 12.86
C LEU A 63 12.17 -0.58 11.37
N ASP A 64 13.24 -0.97 10.68
CA ASP A 64 13.38 -0.77 9.24
C ASP A 64 12.47 -1.69 8.42
N ALA A 65 12.24 -2.92 8.89
CA ALA A 65 11.23 -3.80 8.31
C ALA A 65 9.82 -3.18 8.44
N LEU A 66 9.51 -2.64 9.62
CA LEU A 66 8.23 -1.97 9.87
C LEU A 66 8.05 -0.73 8.98
N ARG A 67 9.09 0.12 8.87
CA ARG A 67 9.09 1.30 8.00
C ARG A 67 8.81 0.91 6.54
N ARG A 68 9.53 -0.07 6.00
CA ARG A 68 9.31 -0.57 4.63
C ARG A 68 7.92 -1.15 4.42
N ALA A 69 7.39 -1.87 5.41
CA ALA A 69 6.05 -2.45 5.33
C ALA A 69 4.94 -1.39 5.34
N THR A 70 5.17 -0.23 5.96
CA THR A 70 4.14 0.82 6.10
C THR A 70 4.29 1.99 5.14
N ASP A 71 5.52 2.36 4.75
CA ASP A 71 5.76 3.47 3.84
C ASP A 71 5.90 3.00 2.39
N GLY A 72 5.90 1.68 2.17
CA GLY A 72 6.28 1.06 0.91
C GLY A 72 7.79 1.00 0.72
N ASP A 73 8.22 0.44 -0.41
CA ASP A 73 9.61 0.49 -0.84
C ASP A 73 9.96 1.92 -1.28
N THR A 74 11.18 2.38 -1.02
CA THR A 74 11.66 3.68 -1.51
C THR A 74 11.92 3.67 -3.01
N ALA A 75 12.09 2.48 -3.61
CA ALA A 75 12.17 2.30 -5.05
C ALA A 75 10.78 2.31 -5.68
N LEU A 76 10.35 3.47 -6.18
CA LEU A 76 9.17 3.59 -7.01
C LEU A 76 9.50 3.20 -8.45
N ASP A 77 8.93 2.11 -8.96
CA ASP A 77 8.97 1.78 -10.39
C ASP A 77 8.01 2.70 -11.17
N LEU A 78 8.50 3.90 -11.50
CA LEU A 78 7.76 4.86 -12.32
C LEU A 78 7.56 4.37 -13.77
N GLY A 79 8.28 3.32 -14.21
CA GLY A 79 8.13 2.71 -15.52
C GLY A 79 6.73 2.13 -15.75
N PHE A 80 6.06 1.67 -14.69
CA PHE A 80 4.67 1.22 -14.71
C PHE A 80 3.70 2.26 -15.32
N LEU A 81 3.94 3.55 -15.07
CA LEU A 81 3.08 4.65 -15.54
C LEU A 81 3.16 4.86 -17.06
N ASN A 82 4.28 4.49 -17.67
CA ASN A 82 4.43 4.57 -19.12
C ASN A 82 3.57 3.52 -19.84
N THR A 83 3.33 2.37 -19.19
CA THR A 83 2.53 1.27 -19.73
C THR A 83 1.04 1.44 -19.42
N HIS A 84 0.70 2.09 -18.30
CA HIS A 84 -0.68 2.30 -17.87
C HIS A 84 -0.92 3.77 -17.47
N PRO A 85 -0.87 4.72 -18.42
CA PRO A 85 -0.93 6.16 -18.13
C PRO A 85 -2.27 6.62 -17.52
N HIS A 86 -3.29 5.77 -17.55
CA HIS A 86 -4.62 6.03 -16.97
C HIS A 86 -4.94 5.15 -15.75
N ALA A 87 -4.03 4.27 -15.31
CA ALA A 87 -4.28 3.39 -14.16
C ALA A 87 -4.24 4.12 -12.82
N ILE A 88 -3.60 5.29 -12.76
CA ILE A 88 -3.85 6.24 -11.68
C ILE A 88 -4.99 7.14 -12.15
N ALA A 89 -6.22 6.85 -11.71
CA ALA A 89 -7.28 7.84 -11.82
C ALA A 89 -6.76 9.14 -11.19
N PRO A 90 -6.97 10.32 -11.81
CA PRO A 90 -6.52 11.57 -11.20
C PRO A 90 -7.10 11.64 -9.79
N PHE A 91 -6.26 12.00 -8.82
CA PHE A 91 -6.73 12.30 -7.46
C PHE A 91 -7.64 13.53 -7.54
N GLY A 92 -8.93 13.30 -7.79
CA GLY A 92 -9.92 14.36 -8.05
C GLY A 92 -10.11 14.69 -9.54
N GLY A 93 -11.05 15.58 -9.83
CA GLY A 93 -11.32 16.05 -11.20
C GLY A 93 -10.07 16.70 -11.82
N ALA A 94 -10.05 16.79 -13.17
CA ALA A 94 -8.98 17.48 -13.88
C ALA A 94 -8.78 18.88 -13.27
N PRO A 95 -7.56 19.27 -12.88
CA PRO A 95 -7.33 20.57 -12.26
C PRO A 95 -7.81 21.65 -13.21
N THR A 96 -8.90 22.33 -12.84
CA THR A 96 -9.34 23.53 -13.54
C THR A 96 -8.36 24.62 -13.16
N GLY A 97 -7.50 25.01 -14.11
CA GLY A 97 -6.67 26.19 -13.94
C GLY A 97 -7.55 27.35 -13.50
N LEU A 98 -7.12 28.08 -12.47
CA LEU A 98 -7.77 29.29 -11.99
C LEU A 98 -7.84 30.31 -13.15
N VAL A 99 -8.89 30.26 -13.95
CA VAL A 99 -9.28 31.35 -14.84
C VAL A 99 -10.19 32.26 -14.03
N GLY A 100 -9.59 33.23 -13.34
CA GLY A 100 -10.40 34.20 -12.59
C GLY A 100 -9.66 35.02 -11.56
N LEU A 101 -8.66 35.80 -11.98
CA LEU A 101 -8.35 37.07 -11.30
C LEU A 101 -8.24 38.17 -12.36
N ARG A 102 -9.36 38.86 -12.57
CA ARG A 102 -9.41 40.26 -12.97
C ARG A 102 -10.53 40.93 -12.21
#